data_AF-A0AAP7LUW5-F1
#
_entry.id   AF-A0AAP7LUW5-F1
#
_cell.length_a   1.000
_cell.length_b   1.000
_cell.length_c   1.000
_cell.angle_alpha   90.00
_cell.angle_beta   90.00
_cell.angle_gamma   90.00
#
_symmetry.space_group_name_H-M   'P 1'
#
loop_
_entity.id
_entity.type
_entity.pdbx_description
1 polymer ?
#
loop_
_entity_poly.entity_id
_entity_poly.type
_entity_poly.pdbx_seq_one_letter_code
_entity_poly.pdbx_strand_id
1 'polypeptide(L)'
;MNIKKEMNLTSEDLTKGIRFHGETNADDEACEKINQLNDLLNDVMWDLIRTKEQTERNPKANSSIEIRKELDEVFNTVDSLSNIYNDREELL
;
A
#
# COMPACT_ATOMS: atom_id res chain seq x y z
N MET A 1 30.33 5.56 -6.77
CA MET A 1 29.89 4.29 -6.16
C MET A 1 28.36 4.31 -6.11
N ASN A 2 27.69 3.58 -7.00
CA ASN A 2 26.22 3.49 -6.98
C ASN A 2 25.83 2.40 -5.99
N ILE A 3 25.53 2.79 -4.75
CA ILE A 3 24.88 1.87 -3.81
C ILE A 3 23.39 1.93 -4.11
N LYS A 4 22.92 1.13 -5.08
CA LYS A 4 21.51 0.76 -5.10
C LYS A 4 21.31 -0.28 -4.00
N LYS A 5 20.94 0.17 -2.80
CA LYS A 5 20.36 -0.73 -1.82
C LYS A 5 18.88 -0.88 -2.21
N GLU A 6 18.61 -1.75 -3.18
CA GLU A 6 17.23 -2.13 -3.50
C GLU A 6 16.66 -2.81 -2.24
N MET A 7 15.77 -2.09 -1.56
CA MET A 7 15.06 -2.63 -0.41
C MET A 7 13.98 -3.56 -0.96
N ASN A 8 14.26 -4.85 -0.96
CA ASN A 8 13.28 -5.87 -1.30
C ASN A 8 12.36 -6.08 -0.10
N LEU A 9 11.28 -5.30 -0.03
CA LEU A 9 10.19 -5.52 0.91
C LEU A 9 9.37 -6.74 0.47
N THR A 10 9.18 -7.69 1.39
CA THR A 10 8.24 -8.80 1.21
C THR A 10 6.96 -8.54 1.99
N SER A 11 5.89 -9.26 1.66
CA SER A 11 4.65 -9.21 2.46
C SER A 11 4.87 -9.68 3.90
N GLU A 12 5.79 -10.63 4.12
CA GLU A 12 6.13 -11.13 5.45
C GLU A 12 6.76 -10.02 6.31
N ASP A 13 7.61 -9.17 5.72
CA ASP A 13 8.21 -8.04 6.43
C ASP A 13 7.16 -7.07 6.99
N LEU A 14 6.05 -6.90 6.28
CA LEU A 14 4.96 -5.98 6.65
C LEU A 14 3.88 -6.63 7.53
N THR A 15 3.71 -7.95 7.45
CA THR A 15 2.59 -8.66 8.09
C THR A 15 3.01 -9.57 9.25
N LYS A 16 4.30 -9.54 9.64
CA LYS A 16 4.84 -10.40 10.69
C LYS A 16 4.10 -10.25 12.02
N GLY A 17 3.39 -11.30 12.42
CA GLY A 17 2.62 -11.36 13.66
C GLY A 17 1.26 -10.67 13.57
N ILE A 18 0.78 -10.39 12.36
CA ILE A 18 -0.63 -10.09 12.10
C ILE A 18 -1.32 -11.42 11.81
N ARG A 19 -1.98 -11.98 12.83
CA ARG A 19 -2.84 -13.17 12.69
C ARG A 19 -3.83 -13.20 13.85
N PHE A 20 -4.97 -13.86 13.65
CA PHE A 20 -5.85 -14.21 14.75
C PHE A 20 -5.26 -15.38 15.56
N HIS A 21 -5.06 -15.17 16.85
CA HIS A 21 -4.47 -16.11 17.80
C HIS A 21 -5.51 -16.71 18.75
N GLY A 22 -6.66 -16.06 18.96
CA GLY A 22 -7.71 -16.52 19.88
C GLY A 22 -7.32 -16.39 21.34
N GLU A 23 -6.33 -15.56 21.64
CA GLU A 23 -5.79 -15.27 22.97
C GLU A 23 -5.64 -13.76 23.08
N THR A 24 -6.26 -13.17 24.11
CA THR A 24 -6.46 -11.72 24.19
C THR A 24 -5.16 -10.93 24.05
N ASN A 25 -4.08 -11.33 24.73
CA ASN A 25 -2.84 -10.55 24.66
C ASN A 25 -2.19 -10.63 23.28
N ALA A 26 -2.12 -11.84 22.69
CA ALA A 26 -1.60 -12.01 21.33
C ALA A 26 -2.47 -11.31 20.27
N ASP A 27 -3.79 -11.29 20.45
CA ASP A 27 -4.71 -10.58 19.55
C ASP A 27 -4.61 -9.05 19.72
N ASP A 28 -4.34 -8.55 20.93
CA ASP A 28 -4.05 -7.12 21.18
C ASP A 28 -2.76 -6.69 20.47
N GLU A 29 -1.69 -7.51 20.53
CA GLU A 29 -0.45 -7.28 19.77
C GLU A 29 -0.70 -7.28 18.25
N ALA A 30 -1.53 -8.20 17.76
CA ALA A 30 -1.92 -8.23 16.35
C ALA A 30 -2.68 -6.95 15.95
N CYS A 31 -3.60 -6.46 16.79
CA CYS A 31 -4.32 -5.21 16.58
C CYS A 31 -3.37 -3.99 16.51
N GLU A 32 -2.40 -3.91 17.43
CA GLU A 32 -1.41 -2.82 17.42
C GLU A 32 -0.62 -2.79 16.11
N LYS A 33 -0.19 -3.96 15.62
CA LYS A 33 0.53 -4.08 14.34
C LYS A 33 -0.33 -3.74 13.14
N ILE A 34 -1.62 -4.10 13.16
CA ILE A 34 -2.57 -3.69 12.11
C ILE A 34 -2.67 -2.16 12.05
N ASN A 35 -2.76 -1.48 13.20
CA ASN A 35 -2.81 -0.02 13.24
C ASN A 35 -1.52 0.61 12.70
N GLN A 36 -0.36 0.10 13.09
CA GLN A 36 0.94 0.57 12.56
C GLN A 36 1.04 0.37 11.04
N LEU A 37 0.58 -0.78 10.53
CA LEU A 37 0.56 -1.05 9.10
C LEU A 37 -0.41 -0.12 8.36
N ASN A 38 -1.57 0.17 8.94
CA ASN A 38 -2.52 1.11 8.38
C ASN A 38 -1.93 2.52 8.24
N ASP A 39 -1.23 3.01 9.26
CA ASP A 39 -0.57 4.32 9.22
C ASP A 39 0.51 4.36 8.11
N LEU A 40 1.35 3.32 8.04
CA LEU A 40 2.36 3.19 6.99
C LEU A 40 1.74 3.17 5.58
N LEU A 41 0.67 2.42 5.38
CA LEU A 41 -0.02 2.35 4.09
C LEU A 41 -0.60 3.72 3.71
N ASN A 42 -1.19 4.45 4.67
CA ASN A 42 -1.67 5.81 4.43
C ASN A 42 -0.56 6.76 4.00
N ASP A 43 0.58 6.74 4.69
CA ASP A 43 1.75 7.57 4.34
C ASP A 43 2.27 7.26 2.93
N VAL A 44 2.41 5.97 2.60
CA VAL A 44 2.84 5.51 1.26
C VAL A 44 1.86 6.02 0.20
N MET A 45 0.55 5.88 0.43
CA MET A 45 -0.46 6.32 -0.54
C MET A 45 -0.41 7.83 -0.76
N TRP A 46 -0.23 8.63 0.30
CA TRP A 46 -0.08 10.08 0.17
C TRP A 46 1.16 10.47 -0.64
N ASP A 47 2.29 9.80 -0.42
CA ASP A 47 3.52 10.06 -1.19
C ASP A 47 3.36 9.69 -2.68
N LEU A 48 2.64 8.60 -2.98
CA LEU A 48 2.32 8.21 -4.35
C LEU A 48 1.38 9.21 -5.04
N ILE A 49 0.33 9.66 -4.35
CA ILE A 49 -0.60 10.70 -4.85
C ILE A 49 0.18 11.97 -5.14
N ARG A 50 1.01 12.43 -4.20
CA ARG A 50 1.85 13.62 -4.39
C ARG A 50 2.81 13.46 -5.57
N THR A 51 3.36 12.27 -5.77
CA THR A 51 4.21 11.97 -6.94
C THR A 51 3.42 12.11 -8.23
N LYS A 52 2.19 11.58 -8.29
CA LYS A 52 1.29 11.76 -9.44
C LYS A 52 1.04 13.23 -9.73
N GLU A 53 0.69 14.04 -8.73
CA GLU A 53 0.50 15.50 -8.89
C GLU A 53 1.75 16.21 -9.44
N GLN A 54 2.96 15.78 -9.03
CA GLN A 54 4.20 16.35 -9.57
C GLN A 54 4.35 16.07 -11.07
N THR A 55 3.99 14.87 -11.53
CA THR A 55 4.05 14.53 -12.97
C THR A 55 3.08 15.37 -13.82
N GLU A 56 1.97 15.83 -13.23
CA GLU A 56 0.96 16.65 -13.90
C GLU A 56 1.47 18.06 -14.19
N ARG A 57 2.48 18.53 -13.44
CA ARG A 57 3.15 19.82 -13.70
C ARG A 57 3.98 19.82 -14.99
N ASN A 58 4.40 18.65 -15.47
CA ASN A 58 5.08 18.51 -16.76
C ASN A 58 4.47 17.33 -17.54
N PRO A 59 3.27 17.50 -18.11
CA PRO A 59 2.48 16.39 -18.60
C PRO A 59 3.02 15.76 -19.89
N LYS A 60 3.89 16.47 -20.63
CA LYS A 60 4.45 16.02 -21.92
C LYS A 60 5.81 15.32 -21.79
N ALA A 61 6.43 15.35 -20.61
CA ALA A 61 7.68 14.61 -20.40
C ALA A 61 7.39 13.10 -20.43
N ASN A 62 8.18 12.34 -21.19
CA ASN A 62 8.01 10.89 -21.28
C ASN A 62 8.05 10.21 -19.90
N SER A 63 8.98 10.64 -19.04
CA SER A 63 9.06 10.13 -17.66
C SER A 63 7.81 10.42 -16.84
N SER A 64 7.17 11.58 -17.02
CA SER A 64 5.89 11.88 -16.35
C SER A 64 4.77 10.96 -16.82
N ILE A 65 4.72 10.63 -18.12
CA ILE A 65 3.72 9.72 -18.69
C ILE A 65 3.93 8.30 -18.14
N GLU A 66 5.17 7.82 -18.15
CA GLU A 66 5.54 6.49 -17.64
C GLU A 66 5.20 6.36 -16.15
N ILE A 67 5.63 7.31 -15.31
CA ILE A 67 5.35 7.28 -13.87
C ILE A 67 3.85 7.29 -13.59
N ARG A 68 3.06 8.12 -14.29
CA ARG A 68 1.60 8.12 -14.11
C ARG A 68 0.98 6.77 -14.43
N LYS A 69 1.43 6.12 -15.51
CA LYS A 69 0.91 4.81 -15.90
C LYS A 69 1.15 3.78 -14.79
N GLU A 70 2.36 3.72 -14.24
CA GLU A 70 2.69 2.80 -13.13
C GLU A 70 1.86 3.12 -11.88
N LEU A 71 1.67 4.39 -11.55
CA LEU A 71 0.83 4.81 -10.41
C LEU A 71 -0.65 4.48 -10.64
N ASP A 72 -1.16 4.62 -11.86
CA ASP A 72 -2.53 4.24 -12.21
C ASP A 72 -2.75 2.73 -12.02
N GLU A 73 -1.76 1.89 -12.37
CA GLU A 73 -1.81 0.45 -12.14
C GLU A 73 -1.88 0.11 -10.64
N VAL A 74 -1.10 0.82 -9.80
CA VAL A 74 -1.16 0.67 -8.33
C VAL A 74 -2.54 1.05 -7.79
N PHE A 75 -3.06 2.23 -8.15
CA PHE A 75 -4.36 2.71 -7.64
C PHE A 75 -5.52 1.82 -8.09
N ASN A 76 -5.52 1.38 -9.36
CA ASN A 76 -6.52 0.42 -9.84
C ASN A 76 -6.48 -0.91 -9.08
N THR A 77 -5.29 -1.36 -8.68
CA THR A 77 -5.14 -2.57 -7.87
C THR A 77 -5.77 -2.39 -6.49
N VAL A 78 -5.50 -1.24 -5.84
CA VAL A 78 -6.08 -0.91 -4.52
C VAL A 78 -7.60 -0.83 -4.60
N ASP A 79 -8.15 -0.12 -5.59
CA ASP A 79 -9.60 -0.01 -5.81
C ASP A 79 -10.24 -1.38 -6.02
N SER A 80 -9.60 -2.23 -6.83
CA SER A 80 -10.09 -3.59 -7.09
C SER A 80 -10.13 -4.46 -5.83
N LEU A 81 -9.12 -4.35 -4.96
CA LEU A 81 -9.09 -5.07 -3.68
C LEU A 81 -10.17 -4.57 -2.72
N SER A 82 -10.43 -3.26 -2.69
CA SER A 82 -11.51 -2.68 -1.89
C SER A 82 -12.88 -3.21 -2.33
N ASN A 83 -13.12 -3.31 -3.65
CA ASN A 83 -14.39 -3.83 -4.18
C ASN A 83 -14.61 -5.30 -3.80
N ILE A 84 -13.57 -6.14 -3.91
CA ILE A 84 -13.65 -7.56 -3.52
C ILE A 84 -14.02 -7.73 -2.04
N TYR A 85 -13.52 -6.87 -1.17
CA TYR A 85 -13.85 -6.90 0.26
C TYR A 85 -15.33 -6.52 0.48
N ASN A 86 -15.79 -5.44 -0.14
CA ASN A 86 -17.16 -4.95 0.00
C ASN A 86 -18.20 -5.95 -0.54
N ASP A 87 -17.94 -6.55 -1.70
CA ASP A 87 -18.82 -7.55 -2.31
C ASP A 87 -18.95 -8.83 -1.44
N ARG A 88 -17.97 -9.11 -0.58
CA ARG A 88 -18.03 -10.24 0.37
C ARG A 88 -18.92 -9.94 1.57
N GLU A 89 -18.99 -8.70 2.03
CA GLU A 89 -19.87 -8.31 3.13
C GLU A 89 -21.36 -8.36 2.73
N GLU A 90 -21.69 -8.13 1.45
CA GLU A 90 -23.07 -8.27 0.95
C GLU A 90 -23.59 -9.73 0.90
N LEU A 91 -22.71 -10.72 1.05
CA LEU A 91 -23.02 -12.15 0.99
C LEU A 91 -23.16 -12.84 2.36
N LEU A 92 -22.96 -12.11 3.46
CA LEU A 92 -23.05 -12.59 4.85
C LEU A 92 -24.29 -12.06 5.57
#